data_AF-A0A844YJ61-F1
#
_entry.id   AF-A0A844YJ61-F1
#
_cell.length_a   1.000
_cell.length_b   1.000
_cell.length_c   1.000
_cell.angle_alpha   90.00
_cell.angle_beta   90.00
_cell.angle_gamma   90.00
#
_symmetry.space_group_name_H-M   'P 1'
#
loop_
_entity.id
_entity.type
_entity.pdbx_description
1 polymer ?
#
loop_
_entity_poly.entity_id
_entity_poly.type
_entity_poly.pdbx_seq_one_letter_code
_entity_poly.pdbx_strand_id
1 'polypeptide(L)'
;MGSRYVPAGLLVLAIAAQFAPQAVQAEECILDENNDPSDIADGDGGASSGGTDSSLACGTGASTATLALQSTAIGAAAGVSAANGTAVGYDADVLLAQGSAFGALAKANGAQSTALGASAQASGLGSFSGGYQAESFGGSVAIGSASDAGRMGSTDNAVAIGNAAQARAC
;
A
#
# COMPACT_ATOMS: atom_id res chain seq x y z
N MET A 1 -61.25 -49.42 1.72
CA MET A 1 -61.84 -48.06 1.65
C MET A 1 -61.87 -47.48 3.05
N GLY A 2 -61.19 -46.41 3.43
CA GLY A 2 -60.22 -45.55 2.78
C GLY A 2 -59.35 -44.90 3.88
N SER A 3 -58.07 -44.75 3.58
CA SER A 3 -57.07 -44.05 4.39
C SER A 3 -57.45 -42.57 4.53
N ARG A 4 -57.42 -42.02 5.75
CA ARG A 4 -57.60 -40.59 6.02
C ARG A 4 -56.36 -40.01 6.69
N TYR A 5 -55.49 -39.47 5.85
CA TYR A 5 -54.70 -38.24 5.99
C TYR A 5 -54.26 -37.82 7.40
N VAL A 6 -52.97 -38.00 7.67
CA VAL A 6 -52.19 -37.18 8.61
C VAL A 6 -51.75 -35.92 7.86
N PRO A 7 -52.09 -34.68 8.27
CA PRO A 7 -51.45 -33.52 7.69
C PRO A 7 -50.06 -33.38 8.31
N ALA A 8 -49.04 -33.75 7.54
CA ALA A 8 -47.67 -33.34 7.77
C ALA A 8 -47.58 -31.83 7.59
N GLY A 9 -47.48 -31.09 8.69
CA GLY A 9 -47.13 -29.67 8.67
C GLY A 9 -45.70 -29.53 8.16
N LEU A 10 -45.56 -29.30 6.86
CA LEU A 10 -44.30 -29.04 6.20
C LEU A 10 -43.82 -27.63 6.61
N LEU A 11 -42.98 -27.55 7.64
CA LEU A 11 -42.27 -26.33 8.00
C LEU A 11 -41.17 -26.11 6.96
N VAL A 12 -41.49 -25.43 5.85
CA VAL A 12 -40.49 -24.92 4.92
C VAL A 12 -39.85 -23.70 5.58
N LEU A 13 -38.73 -23.92 6.26
CA LEU A 13 -37.87 -22.84 6.73
C LEU A 13 -37.18 -22.27 5.48
N ALA A 14 -37.75 -21.20 4.93
CA ALA A 14 -37.10 -20.44 3.87
C ALA A 14 -35.81 -19.83 4.45
N ILE A 15 -34.67 -20.47 4.16
CA ILE A 15 -33.36 -19.84 4.34
C ILE A 15 -33.27 -18.78 3.24
N ALA A 16 -33.78 -17.58 3.54
CA ALA A 16 -33.39 -16.40 2.79
C ALA A 16 -31.91 -16.17 3.13
N ALA A 17 -31.03 -16.71 2.30
CA ALA A 17 -29.63 -16.32 2.29
C ALA A 17 -29.61 -14.80 2.10
N GLN A 18 -29.29 -14.09 3.18
CA GLN A 18 -29.12 -12.65 3.17
C GLN A 18 -27.87 -12.36 2.36
N PHE A 19 -28.03 -12.21 1.05
CA PHE A 19 -27.06 -11.52 0.23
C PHE A 19 -27.14 -10.05 0.60
N ALA A 20 -26.48 -9.67 1.70
CA ALA A 20 -26.16 -8.28 1.93
C ALA A 20 -25.33 -7.84 0.71
N PRO A 21 -25.71 -6.74 0.02
CA PRO A 21 -24.86 -6.21 -1.02
C PRO A 21 -23.49 -5.97 -0.40
N GLN A 22 -22.46 -6.63 -0.92
CA GLN A 22 -21.10 -6.30 -0.54
C GLN A 22 -20.90 -4.85 -0.98
N ALA A 23 -20.41 -3.99 -0.08
CA ALA A 23 -20.12 -2.62 -0.41
C ALA A 23 -19.18 -2.66 -1.61
N VAL A 24 -19.61 -2.09 -2.74
CA VAL A 24 -18.76 -1.92 -3.92
C VAL A 24 -17.68 -0.94 -3.47
N GLN A 25 -16.53 -1.47 -3.06
CA GLN A 25 -15.33 -0.68 -2.83
C GLN A 25 -14.80 -0.38 -4.24
N ALA A 26 -15.24 0.74 -4.83
CA ALA A 26 -14.97 1.08 -6.23
C ALA A 26 -13.58 1.74 -6.37
N GLU A 27 -12.84 1.79 -5.28
CA GLU A 27 -11.58 2.48 -5.09
C GLU A 27 -10.39 1.50 -5.15
N GLU A 28 -10.67 0.23 -5.46
CA GLU A 28 -9.73 -0.87 -5.53
C GLU A 28 -9.66 -1.45 -6.94
N CYS A 29 -8.49 -1.96 -7.31
CA CYS A 29 -8.32 -2.65 -8.58
C CYS A 29 -8.84 -4.09 -8.49
N ILE A 30 -9.80 -4.44 -9.34
CA ILE A 30 -10.12 -5.85 -9.63
C ILE A 30 -8.94 -6.48 -10.38
N LEU A 31 -8.44 -7.60 -9.89
CA LEU A 31 -7.33 -8.38 -10.42
C LEU A 31 -7.87 -9.63 -11.13
N ASP A 32 -7.31 -9.92 -12.30
CA ASP A 32 -7.50 -11.20 -12.98
C ASP A 32 -6.72 -12.28 -12.19
N GLU A 33 -7.44 -13.04 -11.36
CA GLU A 33 -6.83 -14.01 -10.43
C GLU A 33 -6.66 -15.40 -11.04
N ASN A 34 -7.39 -15.71 -12.12
CA ASN A 34 -7.47 -17.06 -12.69
C ASN A 34 -7.06 -17.11 -14.18
N ASN A 35 -6.64 -15.99 -14.77
CA ASN A 35 -6.22 -15.81 -16.16
C ASN A 35 -7.31 -16.27 -17.15
N ASP A 36 -8.56 -15.90 -16.89
CA ASP A 36 -9.71 -16.14 -17.74
C ASP A 36 -10.30 -14.81 -18.30
N PRO A 37 -11.31 -14.86 -19.18
CA PRO A 37 -11.97 -13.64 -19.62
C PRO A 37 -12.70 -13.00 -18.44
N SER A 38 -12.46 -11.70 -18.20
CA SER A 38 -13.02 -10.94 -17.08
C SER A 38 -14.43 -11.38 -16.69
N ASP A 39 -14.54 -11.95 -15.50
CA ASP A 39 -15.77 -12.47 -14.95
C ASP A 39 -16.05 -11.88 -13.56
N ILE A 40 -16.95 -12.50 -12.81
CA ILE A 40 -17.32 -12.06 -11.46
C ILE A 40 -16.51 -12.76 -10.36
N ALA A 41 -15.64 -13.71 -10.72
CA ALA A 41 -14.76 -14.42 -9.80
C ALA A 41 -13.49 -13.61 -9.51
N ASP A 42 -13.11 -12.71 -10.41
CA ASP A 42 -12.04 -11.74 -10.19
C ASP A 42 -12.30 -10.87 -8.96
N GLY A 43 -11.31 -10.82 -8.08
CA GLY A 43 -11.33 -10.08 -6.81
C GLY A 43 -10.28 -8.98 -6.77
N ASP A 44 -10.30 -8.17 -5.72
CA ASP A 44 -9.28 -7.14 -5.49
C ASP A 44 -8.00 -7.69 -4.83
N GLY A 45 -7.90 -9.01 -4.64
CA GLY A 45 -6.82 -9.65 -3.90
C GLY A 45 -6.73 -9.23 -2.43
N GLY A 46 -7.83 -8.77 -1.82
CA GLY A 46 -7.86 -8.27 -0.44
C GLY A 46 -7.25 -6.88 -0.27
N ALA A 47 -7.23 -6.08 -1.34
CA ALA A 47 -6.83 -4.67 -1.26
C ALA A 47 -7.81 -3.87 -0.38
N SER A 48 -7.35 -2.79 0.25
CA SER A 48 -8.22 -1.93 1.04
C SER A 48 -7.78 -0.47 1.05
N SER A 49 -8.66 0.42 0.58
CA SER A 49 -8.51 1.89 0.66
C SER A 49 -8.87 2.47 2.05
N GLY A 50 -9.07 1.62 3.06
CA GLY A 50 -9.48 2.04 4.40
C GLY A 50 -10.89 2.61 4.47
N GLY A 51 -11.72 2.39 3.44
CA GLY A 51 -13.08 2.91 3.30
C GLY A 51 -13.12 4.40 2.94
N THR A 52 -12.11 4.89 2.21
CA THR A 52 -12.00 6.31 1.86
C THR A 52 -12.05 6.50 0.34
N ASP A 53 -13.09 7.19 -0.14
CA ASP A 53 -13.33 7.48 -1.58
C ASP A 53 -12.18 8.24 -2.28
N SER A 54 -11.29 8.86 -1.50
CA SER A 54 -10.16 9.65 -1.99
C SER A 54 -8.87 8.87 -2.16
N SER A 55 -8.83 7.59 -1.78
CA SER A 55 -7.62 6.78 -1.76
C SER A 55 -7.74 5.60 -2.71
N LEU A 56 -6.61 5.06 -3.17
CA LEU A 56 -6.56 3.91 -4.08
C LEU A 56 -5.67 2.82 -3.49
N ALA A 57 -6.17 1.58 -3.44
CA ALA A 57 -5.38 0.39 -3.12
C ALA A 57 -5.49 -0.63 -4.27
N CYS A 58 -4.36 -1.02 -4.85
CA CYS A 58 -4.32 -1.80 -6.09
C CYS A 58 -3.26 -2.89 -6.02
N GLY A 59 -3.67 -4.16 -5.98
CA GLY A 59 -2.78 -5.31 -5.89
C GLY A 59 -3.04 -6.13 -4.62
N THR A 60 -2.66 -7.42 -4.65
CA THR A 60 -2.94 -8.35 -3.55
C THR A 60 -2.42 -7.83 -2.22
N GLY A 61 -3.32 -7.63 -1.26
CA GLY A 61 -3.02 -7.11 0.07
C GLY A 61 -2.49 -5.67 0.12
N ALA A 62 -2.62 -4.89 -0.97
CA ALA A 62 -2.32 -3.46 -0.93
C ALA A 62 -3.25 -2.74 0.05
N SER A 63 -2.74 -1.81 0.85
CA SER A 63 -3.56 -1.15 1.85
C SER A 63 -3.19 0.32 2.06
N THR A 64 -4.22 1.14 2.21
CA THR A 64 -4.10 2.49 2.75
C THR A 64 -4.86 2.56 4.07
N ALA A 65 -4.25 3.13 5.12
CA ALA A 65 -4.90 3.27 6.41
C ALA A 65 -6.14 4.18 6.34
N THR A 66 -7.11 3.99 7.25
CA THR A 66 -8.36 4.80 7.31
C THR A 66 -8.12 6.31 7.42
N LEU A 67 -6.99 6.74 8.00
CA LEU A 67 -6.63 8.16 8.14
C LEU A 67 -5.68 8.64 7.02
N ALA A 68 -5.26 7.75 6.12
CA ALA A 68 -4.41 8.07 4.98
C ALA A 68 -5.23 8.64 3.82
N LEU A 69 -5.88 9.79 4.03
CA LEU A 69 -6.68 10.45 3.00
C LEU A 69 -5.83 10.81 1.78
N GLN A 70 -6.42 10.78 0.58
CA GLN A 70 -5.75 11.16 -0.67
C GLN A 70 -4.48 10.35 -0.93
N SER A 71 -4.50 9.05 -0.59
CA SER A 71 -3.33 8.17 -0.71
C SER A 71 -3.44 7.19 -1.87
N THR A 72 -2.31 6.61 -2.26
CA THR A 72 -2.26 5.63 -3.34
C THR A 72 -1.26 4.53 -2.99
N ALA A 73 -1.72 3.28 -2.93
CA ALA A 73 -0.92 2.08 -2.75
C ALA A 73 -1.09 1.16 -3.98
N ILE A 74 -0.03 0.94 -4.75
CA ILE A 74 -0.06 0.11 -5.96
C ILE A 74 1.05 -0.93 -5.89
N GLY A 75 0.69 -2.21 -5.97
CA GLY A 75 1.60 -3.35 -5.88
C GLY A 75 1.21 -4.29 -4.74
N ALA A 76 1.59 -5.56 -4.87
CA ALA A 76 1.31 -6.53 -3.82
C ALA A 76 1.96 -6.10 -2.49
N ALA A 77 1.16 -6.09 -1.43
CA ALA A 77 1.52 -5.60 -0.09
C ALA A 77 2.01 -4.14 -0.01
N ALA A 78 1.76 -3.30 -1.02
CA ALA A 78 2.06 -1.87 -0.92
C ALA A 78 1.23 -1.21 0.19
N GLY A 79 1.84 -0.33 0.98
CA GLY A 79 1.26 0.26 2.18
C GLY A 79 1.36 1.78 2.22
N VAL A 80 0.29 2.45 2.65
CA VAL A 80 0.34 3.88 3.01
C VAL A 80 -0.35 4.11 4.34
N SER A 81 0.39 4.61 5.32
CA SER A 81 -0.09 4.83 6.69
C SER A 81 -0.58 6.27 6.96
N ALA A 82 -0.26 7.22 6.08
CA ALA A 82 -0.51 8.65 6.31
C ALA A 82 -1.01 9.40 5.06
N ALA A 83 -1.68 10.52 5.28
CA ALA A 83 -2.33 11.30 4.23
C ALA A 83 -1.36 11.79 3.15
N ASN A 84 -1.85 11.90 1.91
CA ASN A 84 -1.09 12.32 0.73
C ASN A 84 0.13 11.43 0.43
N GLY A 85 0.14 10.19 0.91
CA GLY A 85 1.23 9.24 0.66
C GLY A 85 1.03 8.49 -0.65
N THR A 86 2.11 8.20 -1.36
CA THR A 86 2.09 7.36 -2.58
C THR A 86 3.12 6.24 -2.47
N ALA A 87 2.67 4.98 -2.45
CA ALA A 87 3.50 3.79 -2.46
C ALA A 87 3.26 3.00 -3.76
N VAL A 88 4.30 2.75 -4.54
CA VAL A 88 4.22 1.99 -5.79
C VAL A 88 5.35 0.97 -5.87
N GLY A 89 5.01 -0.32 -5.78
CA GLY A 89 5.95 -1.44 -5.81
C GLY A 89 5.54 -2.56 -4.86
N TYR A 90 6.12 -3.75 -5.04
CA TYR A 90 5.96 -4.85 -4.09
C TYR A 90 6.47 -4.41 -2.71
N ASP A 91 5.61 -4.45 -1.69
CA ASP A 91 5.95 -4.09 -0.31
C ASP A 91 6.60 -2.69 -0.19
N ALA A 92 6.21 -1.75 -1.06
CA ALA A 92 6.56 -0.35 -0.94
C ALA A 92 5.74 0.29 0.18
N ASP A 93 6.35 1.11 1.04
CA ASP A 93 5.70 1.64 2.25
C ASP A 93 5.93 3.15 2.42
N VAL A 94 4.87 3.87 2.76
CA VAL A 94 4.88 5.27 3.16
C VAL A 94 4.33 5.39 4.58
N LEU A 95 5.20 5.75 5.52
CA LEU A 95 4.84 5.80 6.94
C LEU A 95 4.23 7.14 7.35
N LEU A 96 4.77 8.25 6.81
CA LEU A 96 4.42 9.61 7.22
C LEU A 96 3.90 10.45 6.05
N ALA A 97 3.17 11.51 6.40
CA ALA A 97 2.39 12.29 5.45
C ALA A 97 3.25 12.89 4.33
N GLN A 98 2.67 12.97 3.12
CA GLN A 98 3.33 13.47 1.91
C GLN A 98 4.59 12.67 1.50
N GLY A 99 4.76 11.45 2.02
CA GLY A 99 5.84 10.57 1.61
C GLY A 99 5.57 9.93 0.25
N SER A 100 6.63 9.59 -0.48
CA SER A 100 6.54 8.95 -1.79
C SER A 100 7.55 7.81 -1.91
N ALA A 101 7.09 6.57 -2.07
CA ALA A 101 7.91 5.38 -2.18
C ALA A 101 7.67 4.68 -3.53
N PHE A 102 8.69 4.60 -4.37
CA PHE A 102 8.63 4.00 -5.71
C PHE A 102 9.70 2.92 -5.86
N GLY A 103 9.29 1.66 -5.97
CA GLY A 103 10.18 0.50 -6.10
C GLY A 103 9.83 -0.61 -5.12
N ALA A 104 10.22 -1.85 -5.44
CA ALA A 104 10.02 -2.97 -4.52
C ALA A 104 10.76 -2.72 -3.21
N LEU A 105 10.09 -2.85 -2.06
CA LEU A 105 10.65 -2.61 -0.72
C LEU A 105 11.10 -1.16 -0.47
N ALA A 106 10.69 -0.20 -1.30
CA ALA A 106 11.02 1.21 -1.10
C ALA A 106 10.28 1.76 0.12
N LYS A 107 10.94 2.60 0.94
CA LYS A 107 10.40 3.10 2.20
C LYS A 107 10.56 4.61 2.33
N ALA A 108 9.46 5.34 2.34
CA ALA A 108 9.42 6.76 2.69
C ALA A 108 8.96 6.90 4.15
N ASN A 109 9.92 6.77 5.09
CA ASN A 109 9.61 6.79 6.52
C ASN A 109 9.48 8.21 7.06
N GLY A 110 10.15 9.19 6.45
CA GLY A 110 10.06 10.61 6.84
C GLY A 110 8.83 11.29 6.25
N ALA A 111 8.29 12.31 6.94
CA ALA A 111 7.28 13.17 6.33
C ALA A 111 7.90 13.92 5.14
N GLN A 112 7.14 14.13 4.07
CA GLN A 112 7.61 14.79 2.83
C GLN A 112 8.84 14.11 2.19
N SER A 113 9.15 12.88 2.57
CA SER A 113 10.33 12.16 2.07
C SER A 113 10.03 11.44 0.77
N THR A 114 11.06 11.19 -0.05
CA THR A 114 10.93 10.45 -1.31
C THR A 114 11.98 9.36 -1.40
N ALA A 115 11.53 8.11 -1.50
CA ALA A 115 12.35 6.94 -1.78
C ALA A 115 12.05 6.42 -3.19
N LEU A 116 13.05 6.36 -4.06
CA LEU A 116 12.94 5.94 -5.45
C LEU A 116 14.03 4.91 -5.76
N GLY A 117 13.63 3.67 -6.00
CA GLY A 117 14.50 2.53 -6.24
C GLY A 117 14.16 1.35 -5.33
N ALA A 118 14.50 0.14 -5.77
CA ALA A 118 14.26 -1.04 -4.95
C ALA A 118 15.08 -0.97 -3.64
N SER A 119 14.41 -1.20 -2.52
CA SER A 119 14.97 -1.08 -1.17
C SER A 119 15.54 0.31 -0.82
N ALA A 120 15.18 1.37 -1.55
CA ALA A 120 15.55 2.73 -1.16
C ALA A 120 14.84 3.14 0.14
N GLN A 121 15.50 3.90 1.01
CA GLN A 121 14.94 4.32 2.29
C GLN A 121 15.21 5.80 2.57
N ALA A 122 14.16 6.62 2.52
CA ALA A 122 14.19 8.03 2.90
C ALA A 122 13.60 8.20 4.31
N SER A 123 14.47 8.27 5.31
CA SER A 123 14.09 8.18 6.73
C SER A 123 13.95 9.51 7.45
N GLY A 124 14.40 10.62 6.85
CA GLY A 124 14.30 11.94 7.46
C GLY A 124 13.23 12.85 6.83
N LEU A 125 12.83 13.90 7.56
CA LEU A 125 11.89 14.91 7.09
C LEU A 125 12.43 15.59 5.81
N GLY A 126 11.67 15.53 4.73
CA GLY A 126 12.08 16.11 3.43
C GLY A 126 13.28 15.42 2.78
N SER A 127 13.69 14.25 3.26
CA SER A 127 14.83 13.51 2.71
C SER A 127 14.52 12.90 1.35
N PHE A 128 15.56 12.70 0.54
CA PHE A 128 15.46 12.05 -0.76
C PHE A 128 16.45 10.88 -0.85
N SER A 129 16.00 9.71 -1.29
CA SER A 129 16.82 8.53 -1.56
C SER A 129 16.51 7.97 -2.94
N GLY A 130 17.41 8.14 -3.89
CA GLY A 130 17.26 7.72 -5.29
C GLY A 130 18.31 6.70 -5.70
N GLY A 131 17.95 5.42 -5.78
CA GLY A 131 18.82 4.32 -6.20
C GLY A 131 18.50 3.01 -5.49
N TYR A 132 19.01 1.89 -6.02
CA TYR A 132 18.92 0.60 -5.32
C TYR A 132 19.66 0.68 -3.98
N GLN A 133 18.94 0.45 -2.86
CA GLN A 133 19.47 0.56 -1.50
C GLN A 133 20.07 1.94 -1.14
N ALA A 134 19.60 3.03 -1.75
CA ALA A 134 19.97 4.37 -1.29
C ALA A 134 19.32 4.67 0.07
N GLU A 135 20.08 5.24 1.01
CA GLU A 135 19.59 5.62 2.33
C GLU A 135 19.86 7.09 2.63
N SER A 136 18.85 7.78 3.15
CA SER A 136 18.98 9.16 3.61
C SER A 136 18.31 9.41 4.96
N PHE A 137 18.99 10.17 5.80
CA PHE A 137 18.54 10.57 7.15
C PHE A 137 18.58 12.09 7.30
N GLY A 138 17.86 12.66 8.27
CA GLY A 138 17.74 14.13 8.38
C GLY A 138 17.16 14.75 7.11
N GLY A 139 17.53 15.98 6.77
CA GLY A 139 17.13 16.63 5.50
C GLY A 139 18.01 16.24 4.31
N SER A 140 18.61 15.04 4.33
CA SER A 140 19.67 14.66 3.40
C SER A 140 19.16 14.12 2.06
N VAL A 141 20.07 14.10 1.09
CA VAL A 141 19.86 13.61 -0.28
C VAL A 141 20.90 12.55 -0.60
N ALA A 142 20.44 11.33 -0.90
CA ALA A 142 21.26 10.21 -1.34
C ALA A 142 20.87 9.81 -2.77
N ILE A 143 21.80 9.88 -3.72
CA ILE A 143 21.56 9.54 -5.13
C ILE A 143 22.65 8.56 -5.60
N GLY A 144 22.26 7.35 -5.94
CA GLY A 144 23.14 6.29 -6.40
C GLY A 144 22.83 4.96 -5.71
N SER A 145 23.22 3.86 -6.34
CA SER A 145 23.05 2.56 -5.68
C SER A 145 23.95 2.48 -4.44
N ALA A 146 23.36 2.08 -3.31
CA ALA A 146 24.00 1.98 -2.00
C ALA A 146 24.61 3.30 -1.47
N SER A 147 24.14 4.46 -1.93
CA SER A 147 24.55 5.75 -1.35
C SER A 147 23.94 5.96 0.04
N ASP A 148 24.71 6.50 0.99
CA ASP A 148 24.30 6.79 2.37
C ASP A 148 24.53 8.28 2.68
N ALA A 149 23.45 9.03 2.92
CA ALA A 149 23.50 10.44 3.28
C ALA A 149 22.91 10.70 4.67
N GLY A 150 23.75 11.18 5.58
CA GLY A 150 23.38 11.53 6.94
C GLY A 150 23.70 10.42 7.95
N ARG A 151 23.08 10.49 9.12
CA ARG A 151 23.15 9.45 10.16
C ARG A 151 21.76 9.25 10.74
N MET A 152 21.42 8.02 11.12
CA MET A 152 20.18 7.75 11.83
C MET A 152 20.06 8.64 13.08
N GLY A 153 18.93 9.34 13.20
CA GLY A 153 18.65 10.29 14.29
C GLY A 153 19.27 11.69 14.13
N SER A 154 20.01 11.94 13.05
CA SER A 154 20.51 13.28 12.72
C SER A 154 19.43 14.16 12.07
N THR A 155 19.50 15.47 12.31
CA THR A 155 18.71 16.52 11.62
C THR A 155 19.52 17.22 10.52
N ASP A 156 20.68 16.68 10.16
CA ASP A 156 21.61 17.35 9.27
C ASP A 156 21.18 17.23 7.80
N ASN A 157 21.78 18.10 6.99
CA ASN A 157 21.60 18.13 5.54
C ASN A 157 22.90 17.66 4.88
N ALA A 158 22.97 16.39 4.50
CA ALA A 158 24.09 15.83 3.75
C ALA A 158 23.67 15.54 2.31
N VAL A 159 24.64 15.54 1.38
CA VAL A 159 24.41 15.18 -0.03
C VAL A 159 25.44 14.15 -0.46
N ALA A 160 25.00 12.93 -0.72
CA ALA A 160 25.81 11.84 -1.26
C ALA A 160 25.35 11.55 -2.70
N ILE A 161 26.25 11.70 -3.69
CA ILE A 161 25.95 11.43 -5.10
C ILE A 161 27.01 10.48 -5.66
N GLY A 162 26.58 9.31 -6.11
CA GLY A 162 27.42 8.25 -6.69
C GLY A 162 27.11 6.88 -6.08
N ASN A 163 27.57 5.82 -6.77
CA ASN A 163 27.49 4.47 -6.23
C ASN A 163 28.33 4.36 -4.96
N ALA A 164 27.74 3.84 -3.88
CA ALA A 164 28.35 3.72 -2.56
C ALA A 164 28.89 5.05 -1.97
N ALA A 165 28.42 6.19 -2.47
CA ALA A 165 28.82 7.49 -1.95
C ALA A 165 28.33 7.65 -0.50
N GLN A 166 29.18 8.23 0.35
CA GLN A 166 28.84 8.48 1.75
C GLN A 166 29.02 9.96 2.07
N ALA A 167 27.99 10.59 2.65
CA ALA A 167 28.06 11.95 3.15
C ALA A 167 27.54 11.97 4.58
N ARG A 168 28.36 12.37 5.54
CA ARG A 168 27.99 12.47 6.94
C ARG A 168 28.26 13.91 7.38
N ALA A 169 27.24 14.53 7.96
CA ALA A 169 27.44 15.81 8.62
C ALA A 169 28.12 15.59 9.99
N CYS A 170 28.89 16.60 10.41
CA CYS A 170 29.75 16.58 11.58
C CYS A 170 28.99 16.81 12.88
#